data_AF-A0A957V0V7-F1
#
_entry.id   AF-A0A957V0V7-F1
#
_cell.length_a   1.000
_cell.length_b   1.000
_cell.length_c   1.000
_cell.angle_alpha   90.00
_cell.angle_beta   90.00
_cell.angle_gamma   90.00
#
_symmetry.space_group_name_H-M   'P 1'
#
loop_
_entity.id
_entity.type
_entity.pdbx_description
1 polymer ?
#
loop_
_entity_poly.entity_id
_entity_poly.type
_entity_poly.pdbx_seq_one_letter_code
_entity_poly.pdbx_strand_id
1 'polypeptide(L)'
;VVAAQAAVEEPVVVAAAASPGDCPATSGNAYTTIPVAGGGLDHPDAEHGDLNLALRGYQPVDAAPALFDKDGPVDGDPPQLAGLFADLRAPAFGQSFAVNDWDWACGAHGCAGAPLSHVDATLVALRSSGGETLYVPRRGAQIFGGGYKALVLYAEPTRITLGYTRDDTVANGYVVHLENLCVDPELLAVYRGSVAAGRGYLPALREDQPLGSAGLGDVLVAVRDR
;
A
#
# COMPACT_ATOMS: atom_id res chain seq x y z
N VAL A 1 -7.28 49.78 -18.34
CA VAL A 1 -7.11 49.16 -17.01
C VAL A 1 -7.90 47.86 -17.03
N VAL A 2 -7.24 46.73 -17.23
CA VAL A 2 -7.88 45.41 -17.15
C VAL A 2 -7.52 44.87 -15.78
N ALA A 3 -8.51 44.78 -14.89
CA ALA A 3 -8.34 44.17 -13.58
C ALA A 3 -8.30 42.65 -13.76
N ALA A 4 -7.15 42.04 -13.46
CA ALA A 4 -7.04 40.61 -13.29
C ALA A 4 -7.80 40.22 -12.02
N GLN A 5 -8.83 39.39 -12.16
CA GLN A 5 -9.47 38.75 -11.02
C GLN A 5 -8.53 37.66 -10.51
N ALA A 6 -8.05 37.82 -9.28
CA ALA A 6 -7.35 36.77 -8.56
C ALA A 6 -8.33 35.61 -8.36
N ALA A 7 -8.00 34.45 -8.92
CA ALA A 7 -8.67 33.21 -8.56
C ALA A 7 -8.40 32.96 -7.07
N VAL A 8 -9.47 32.87 -6.28
CA VAL A 8 -9.40 32.42 -4.91
C VAL A 8 -9.13 30.91 -4.99
N GLU A 9 -7.92 30.50 -4.63
CA GLU A 9 -7.59 29.09 -4.44
C GLU A 9 -8.46 28.58 -3.29
N GLU A 10 -9.46 27.74 -3.60
CA GLU A 10 -10.20 27.04 -2.56
C GLU A 10 -9.21 26.13 -1.81
N PRO A 11 -9.24 26.09 -0.47
CA PRO A 11 -8.38 25.19 0.27
C PRO A 11 -8.70 23.77 -0.15
N VAL A 12 -7.69 23.04 -0.64
CA VAL A 12 -7.78 21.61 -0.91
C VAL A 12 -8.09 20.94 0.43
N VAL A 13 -9.36 20.58 0.63
CA VAL A 13 -9.79 19.79 1.78
C VAL A 13 -9.21 18.40 1.54
N VAL A 14 -8.06 18.11 2.19
CA VAL A 14 -7.55 16.74 2.24
C VAL A 14 -8.64 15.93 2.93
N ALA A 15 -9.26 15.01 2.19
CA ALA A 15 -10.25 14.10 2.76
C ALA A 15 -9.63 13.41 3.99
N ALA A 16 -10.35 13.43 5.10
CA ALA A 16 -9.87 12.81 6.33
C ALA A 16 -9.58 11.33 6.07
N ALA A 17 -8.39 10.88 6.47
CA ALA A 17 -8.01 9.48 6.35
C ALA A 17 -9.04 8.58 7.07
N ALA A 18 -9.29 7.40 6.50
CA ALA A 18 -10.16 6.40 7.05
C ALA A 18 -9.78 6.10 8.50
N SER A 19 -10.78 6.11 9.37
CA SER A 19 -10.62 5.65 10.75
C SER A 19 -11.06 4.19 10.84
N PRO A 20 -10.42 3.35 11.68
CA PRO A 20 -10.82 1.96 11.84
C PRO A 20 -12.29 1.73 12.18
N GLY A 21 -12.94 2.69 12.85
CA GLY A 21 -14.36 2.63 13.21
C GLY A 21 -15.33 2.79 12.05
N ASP A 22 -14.86 3.30 10.90
CA ASP A 22 -15.68 3.50 9.70
C ASP A 22 -15.65 2.28 8.77
N CYS A 23 -14.77 1.31 9.03
CA CYS A 23 -14.59 0.14 8.18
C CYS A 23 -15.63 -0.96 8.47
N PRO A 24 -16.04 -1.74 7.45
CA PRO A 24 -16.95 -2.86 7.64
C PRO A 24 -16.43 -3.86 8.67
N ALA A 25 -17.29 -4.29 9.58
CA ALA A 25 -16.95 -5.26 10.62
C ALA A 25 -17.11 -6.72 10.18
N THR A 26 -17.82 -6.97 9.08
CA THR A 26 -18.06 -8.31 8.54
C THR A 26 -17.95 -8.31 7.02
N SER A 27 -17.61 -9.46 6.46
CA SER A 27 -17.57 -9.71 5.01
C SER A 27 -18.01 -11.14 4.70
N GLY A 28 -18.48 -11.36 3.48
CA GLY A 28 -18.77 -12.70 2.95
C GLY A 28 -17.60 -13.30 2.16
N ASN A 29 -16.48 -12.59 2.05
CA ASN A 29 -15.31 -13.03 1.32
C ASN A 29 -14.56 -14.14 2.06
N ALA A 30 -13.81 -14.94 1.30
CA ALA A 30 -13.00 -16.02 1.85
C ALA A 30 -11.57 -15.93 1.30
N TYR A 31 -10.61 -16.11 2.20
CA TYR A 31 -9.18 -15.98 1.89
C TYR A 31 -8.44 -17.26 2.25
N THR A 32 -7.38 -17.54 1.51
CA THR A 32 -6.55 -18.72 1.69
C THR A 32 -5.12 -18.29 1.96
N THR A 33 -4.44 -19.04 2.80
CA THR A 33 -3.01 -18.86 3.04
C THR A 33 -2.18 -19.77 2.14
N ILE A 34 -0.99 -19.32 1.79
CA ILE A 34 0.00 -20.09 1.03
C ILE A 34 1.29 -20.20 1.84
N PRO A 35 2.14 -21.22 1.58
CA PRO A 35 3.42 -21.35 2.28
C PRO A 35 4.38 -20.22 1.88
N VAL A 36 4.98 -19.61 2.90
CA VAL A 36 6.09 -18.65 2.75
C VAL A 36 7.34 -19.38 2.25
N ALA A 37 8.09 -18.77 1.32
CA ALA A 37 9.28 -19.35 0.71
C ALA A 37 10.56 -19.14 1.51
N GLY A 38 10.64 -18.05 2.25
CA GLY A 38 11.84 -17.58 2.91
C GLY A 38 11.63 -16.18 3.48
N GLY A 39 12.72 -15.53 3.86
CA GLY A 39 12.67 -14.28 4.62
C GLY A 39 12.31 -14.56 6.08
N GLY A 40 11.44 -13.72 6.63
CA GLY A 40 11.08 -13.71 8.03
C GLY A 40 11.40 -12.34 8.64
N LEU A 41 10.66 -12.02 9.69
CA LEU A 41 10.80 -10.76 10.41
C LEU A 41 11.73 -10.94 11.60
N ASP A 42 12.63 -9.98 11.78
CA ASP A 42 13.47 -9.82 12.97
C ASP A 42 12.82 -8.91 14.02
N HIS A 43 11.72 -8.25 13.68
CA HIS A 43 10.89 -7.42 14.56
C HIS A 43 9.41 -7.80 14.43
N PRO A 44 8.56 -7.50 15.43
CA PRO A 44 7.11 -7.63 15.30
C PRO A 44 6.60 -6.88 14.06
N ASP A 45 5.66 -7.47 13.32
CA ASP A 45 5.12 -6.92 12.08
C ASP A 45 4.52 -5.52 12.26
N ALA A 46 3.77 -5.30 13.34
CA ALA A 46 3.18 -4.01 13.66
C ALA A 46 4.19 -2.92 14.02
N GLU A 47 5.42 -3.32 14.38
CA GLU A 47 6.53 -2.43 14.79
C GLU A 47 7.63 -2.37 13.72
N HIS A 48 7.42 -2.99 12.56
CA HIS A 48 8.40 -3.07 11.48
C HIS A 48 8.21 -1.92 10.48
N GLY A 49 9.11 -0.93 10.49
CA GLY A 49 8.98 0.28 9.65
C GLY A 49 8.87 0.02 8.14
N ASP A 50 9.50 -1.04 7.63
CA ASP A 50 9.33 -1.41 6.22
C ASP A 50 8.00 -2.09 5.90
N LEU A 51 7.28 -2.65 6.87
CA LEU A 51 5.98 -3.29 6.64
C LEU A 51 4.83 -2.34 6.95
N ASN A 52 4.92 -1.63 8.07
CA ASN A 52 3.91 -0.68 8.54
C ASN A 52 4.37 0.75 8.19
N LEU A 53 4.04 1.21 6.98
CA LEU A 53 4.46 2.50 6.45
C LEU A 53 4.08 3.68 7.37
N ALA A 54 2.97 3.55 8.10
CA ALA A 54 2.51 4.59 9.02
C ALA A 54 3.44 4.82 10.21
N LEU A 55 4.28 3.86 10.60
CA LEU A 55 5.31 4.08 11.62
C LEU A 55 6.35 5.10 11.16
N ARG A 56 6.70 5.05 9.87
CA ARG A 56 7.62 6.00 9.26
C ARG A 56 6.96 7.38 9.23
N GLY A 57 5.67 7.42 8.90
CA GLY A 57 4.95 8.68 8.68
C GLY A 57 5.39 9.35 7.38
N TYR A 58 4.59 10.31 6.95
CA TYR A 58 4.77 11.01 5.69
C TYR A 58 4.18 12.42 5.75
N GLN A 59 4.71 13.31 4.92
CA GLN A 59 4.29 14.70 4.84
C GLN A 59 4.03 15.11 3.38
N PRO A 60 3.06 16.00 3.12
CA PRO A 60 2.77 16.46 1.77
C PRO A 60 3.98 17.21 1.19
N VAL A 61 4.19 17.04 -0.11
CA VAL A 61 5.23 17.74 -0.88
C VAL A 61 4.64 18.26 -2.18
N ASP A 62 5.15 19.38 -2.65
CA ASP A 62 4.81 19.96 -3.94
C ASP A 62 5.69 19.33 -5.03
N ALA A 63 5.38 18.08 -5.37
CA ALA A 63 6.04 17.32 -6.43
C ALA A 63 5.02 17.01 -7.52
N ALA A 64 5.32 17.43 -8.75
CA ALA A 64 4.44 17.18 -9.89
C ALA A 64 4.31 15.67 -10.14
N PRO A 65 3.09 15.14 -10.37
CA PRO A 65 2.87 13.74 -10.71
C PRO A 65 3.23 13.52 -12.19
N ALA A 66 4.53 13.54 -12.48
CA ALA A 66 5.09 13.37 -13.81
C ALA A 66 5.92 12.08 -13.88
N LEU A 67 5.94 11.48 -15.06
CA LEU A 67 6.90 10.41 -15.35
C LEU A 67 8.29 11.02 -15.39
N PHE A 68 9.23 10.37 -14.73
CA PHE A 68 10.65 10.64 -14.90
C PHE A 68 11.34 9.34 -15.28
N ASP A 69 12.42 9.44 -16.04
CA ASP A 69 13.24 8.29 -16.38
C ASP A 69 14.14 7.96 -15.19
N LYS A 70 13.91 6.81 -14.58
CA LYS A 70 14.78 6.24 -13.56
C LYS A 70 15.66 5.23 -14.29
N ASP A 71 16.86 5.67 -14.68
CA ASP A 71 17.83 4.86 -15.42
C ASP A 71 17.82 3.38 -14.99
N GLY A 72 17.64 2.46 -15.94
CA GLY A 72 17.62 1.03 -15.64
C GLY A 72 16.87 0.19 -16.68
N PRO A 73 16.92 -1.15 -16.55
CA PRO A 73 16.10 -2.04 -17.36
C PRO A 73 14.62 -1.85 -17.01
N VAL A 74 13.78 -1.79 -18.03
CA VAL A 74 12.32 -1.82 -17.88
C VAL A 74 11.89 -3.27 -17.64
N ASP A 75 11.26 -3.54 -16.49
CA ASP A 75 10.53 -4.80 -16.30
C ASP A 75 9.27 -4.78 -17.19
N GLY A 76 9.03 -5.88 -17.92
CA GLY A 76 7.86 -6.06 -18.77
C GLY A 76 6.60 -6.50 -18.02
N ASP A 77 6.71 -6.91 -16.75
CA ASP A 77 5.59 -7.37 -15.92
C ASP A 77 5.62 -6.83 -14.46
N PRO A 78 5.76 -5.51 -14.24
CA PRO A 78 5.63 -4.92 -12.91
C PRO A 78 4.14 -4.84 -12.51
N PRO A 79 3.82 -4.80 -11.20
CA PRO A 79 2.46 -4.62 -10.73
C PRO A 79 1.82 -3.33 -11.26
N GLN A 80 0.68 -3.47 -11.94
CA GLN A 80 -0.04 -2.38 -12.58
C GLN A 80 -1.08 -1.79 -11.64
N LEU A 81 -0.87 -0.55 -11.20
CA LEU A 81 -1.75 0.15 -10.24
C LEU A 81 -3.18 0.35 -10.72
N ALA A 82 -3.42 0.40 -12.04
CA ALA A 82 -4.78 0.40 -12.60
C ALA A 82 -5.58 -0.84 -12.16
N GLY A 83 -4.90 -1.94 -11.84
CA GLY A 83 -5.50 -3.15 -11.30
C GLY A 83 -6.13 -3.02 -9.92
N LEU A 84 -5.82 -1.95 -9.17
CA LEU A 84 -6.48 -1.65 -7.89
C LEU A 84 -8.00 -1.47 -8.06
N PHE A 85 -8.44 -0.97 -9.21
CA PHE A 85 -9.84 -0.59 -9.47
C PHE A 85 -10.54 -1.61 -10.37
N ALA A 86 -11.80 -1.92 -10.07
CA ALA A 86 -12.59 -2.93 -10.79
C ALA A 86 -12.72 -2.64 -12.30
N ASP A 87 -12.80 -1.36 -12.66
CA ASP A 87 -12.93 -0.89 -14.05
C ASP A 87 -11.58 -0.74 -14.76
N LEU A 88 -10.48 -1.04 -14.07
CA LEU A 88 -9.12 -1.03 -14.62
C LEU A 88 -8.67 0.35 -15.09
N ARG A 89 -9.29 1.42 -14.58
CA ARG A 89 -8.94 2.78 -14.97
C ARG A 89 -7.54 3.14 -14.51
N ALA A 90 -6.85 3.96 -15.29
CA ALA A 90 -5.70 4.70 -14.77
C ALA A 90 -6.24 5.75 -13.77
N PRO A 91 -5.91 5.66 -12.47
CA PRO A 91 -6.37 6.66 -11.51
C PRO A 91 -5.72 8.01 -11.80
N ALA A 92 -6.46 9.09 -11.61
CA ALA A 92 -5.86 10.41 -11.52
C ALA A 92 -4.98 10.48 -10.26
N PHE A 93 -3.81 11.08 -10.37
CA PHE A 93 -2.95 11.35 -9.21
C PHE A 93 -3.44 12.58 -8.45
N GLY A 94 -3.44 12.48 -7.13
CA GLY A 94 -3.71 13.56 -6.20
C GLY A 94 -2.43 14.10 -5.56
N GLN A 95 -2.48 14.35 -4.25
CA GLN A 95 -1.34 14.83 -3.45
C GLN A 95 -0.16 13.86 -3.49
N SER A 96 1.05 14.42 -3.63
CA SER A 96 2.32 13.72 -3.45
C SER A 96 2.82 13.87 -2.01
N PHE A 97 3.52 12.85 -1.49
CA PHE A 97 4.06 12.83 -0.14
C PHE A 97 5.51 12.33 -0.11
N ALA A 98 6.27 12.81 0.86
CA ALA A 98 7.57 12.26 1.24
C ALA A 98 7.40 11.45 2.54
N VAL A 99 7.64 10.14 2.45
CA VAL A 99 7.78 9.21 3.56
C VAL A 99 9.10 9.46 4.28
N ASN A 100 9.09 9.39 5.62
CA ASN A 100 10.31 9.50 6.42
C ASN A 100 11.21 8.28 6.28
N ASP A 101 12.51 8.46 6.46
CA ASP A 101 13.44 7.35 6.61
C ASP A 101 13.16 6.56 7.90
N TRP A 102 13.70 5.34 7.99
CA TRP A 102 13.57 4.50 9.17
C TRP A 102 14.95 4.18 9.75
N ASP A 103 15.19 4.59 11.00
CA ASP A 103 16.44 4.33 11.70
C ASP A 103 16.30 3.10 12.59
N TRP A 104 16.88 1.97 12.16
CA TRP A 104 16.92 0.73 12.92
C TRP A 104 17.83 0.78 14.16
N ALA A 105 18.75 1.76 14.26
CA ALA A 105 19.58 1.95 15.44
C ALA A 105 18.87 2.73 16.56
N CYS A 106 17.66 3.23 16.29
CA CYS A 106 16.86 4.01 17.21
C CYS A 106 15.84 3.14 17.97
N GLY A 107 16.02 2.99 19.29
CA GLY A 107 15.07 2.24 20.11
C GLY A 107 15.10 0.73 19.87
N ALA A 108 14.08 0.01 20.37
CA ALA A 108 14.04 -1.46 20.30
C ALA A 108 13.61 -1.99 18.93
N HIS A 109 12.78 -1.24 18.19
CA HIS A 109 12.18 -1.64 16.92
C HIS A 109 12.39 -0.62 15.79
N GLY A 110 13.28 0.35 16.01
CA GLY A 110 13.49 1.47 15.09
C GLY A 110 12.60 2.68 15.40
N CYS A 111 12.91 3.81 14.76
CA CYS A 111 12.07 5.00 14.81
C CYS A 111 12.13 5.80 13.49
N ALA A 112 11.13 6.66 13.27
CA ALA A 112 11.08 7.54 12.11
C ALA A 112 12.19 8.59 12.14
N GLY A 113 12.89 8.74 11.03
CA GLY A 113 13.91 9.76 10.79
C GLY A 113 13.38 10.98 10.04
N ALA A 114 14.28 11.66 9.32
CA ALA A 114 13.92 12.74 8.40
C ALA A 114 13.27 12.20 7.11
N PRO A 115 12.51 13.02 6.35
CA PRO A 115 12.01 12.66 5.03
C PRO A 115 13.08 12.06 4.12
N LEU A 116 12.74 11.01 3.38
CA LEU A 116 13.61 10.46 2.33
C LEU A 116 13.93 11.56 1.31
N SER A 117 15.23 11.79 1.07
CA SER A 117 15.72 12.91 0.26
C SER A 117 16.23 12.52 -1.13
N HIS A 118 16.15 11.24 -1.50
CA HIS A 118 16.70 10.72 -2.76
C HIS A 118 15.72 10.76 -3.94
N VAL A 119 14.45 11.08 -3.68
CA VAL A 119 13.41 11.33 -4.71
C VAL A 119 12.43 12.38 -4.19
N ASP A 120 11.78 13.09 -5.11
CA ASP A 120 10.87 14.21 -4.78
C ASP A 120 9.55 13.75 -4.16
N ALA A 121 9.11 12.52 -4.41
CA ALA A 121 7.95 11.89 -3.79
C ALA A 121 8.14 10.38 -3.64
N THR A 122 7.60 9.80 -2.57
CA THR A 122 7.69 8.36 -2.24
C THR A 122 6.33 7.72 -1.96
N LEU A 123 5.27 8.51 -1.87
CA LEU A 123 3.88 8.09 -1.71
C LEU A 123 3.00 9.05 -2.51
N VAL A 124 1.97 8.53 -3.19
CA VAL A 124 1.04 9.35 -3.98
C VAL A 124 -0.40 8.95 -3.72
N ALA A 125 -1.30 9.92 -3.71
CA ALA A 125 -2.74 9.69 -3.68
C ALA A 125 -3.24 9.25 -5.06
N LEU A 126 -4.01 8.17 -5.09
CA LEU A 126 -4.76 7.69 -6.25
C LEU A 126 -6.23 8.05 -6.06
N ARG A 127 -6.79 8.82 -7.00
CA ARG A 127 -8.18 9.27 -6.92
C ARG A 127 -9.14 8.07 -6.82
N SER A 128 -9.89 8.02 -5.72
CA SER A 128 -10.88 6.98 -5.47
C SER A 128 -12.22 7.55 -4.99
N SER A 129 -13.27 6.77 -5.21
CA SER A 129 -14.59 6.98 -4.60
C SER A 129 -14.65 6.20 -3.29
N GLY A 130 -15.03 6.87 -2.20
CA GLY A 130 -15.12 6.20 -0.91
C GLY A 130 -16.05 4.98 -0.95
N GLY A 131 -15.61 3.87 -0.37
CA GLY A 131 -16.31 2.59 -0.36
C GLY A 131 -16.23 1.78 -1.66
N GLU A 132 -15.57 2.26 -2.72
CA GLU A 132 -15.39 1.44 -3.92
C GLU A 132 -14.48 0.23 -3.64
N THR A 133 -14.79 -0.91 -4.24
CA THR A 133 -14.01 -2.14 -4.04
C THR A 133 -12.61 -2.02 -4.62
N LEU A 134 -11.61 -2.47 -3.85
CA LEU A 134 -10.21 -2.49 -4.25
C LEU A 134 -9.69 -3.92 -4.38
N TYR A 135 -8.75 -4.11 -5.31
CA TYR A 135 -8.08 -5.36 -5.63
C TYR A 135 -6.57 -5.20 -5.54
N VAL A 136 -5.80 -6.27 -5.71
CA VAL A 136 -4.35 -6.14 -5.82
C VAL A 136 -3.95 -5.53 -7.18
N PRO A 137 -2.89 -4.70 -7.25
CA PRO A 137 -2.30 -4.33 -8.52
C PRO A 137 -2.03 -5.55 -9.40
N ARG A 138 -2.36 -5.45 -10.69
CA ARG A 138 -2.36 -6.60 -11.60
C ARG A 138 -0.96 -6.96 -12.06
N ARG A 139 -0.71 -8.24 -12.24
CA ARG A 139 0.58 -8.76 -12.70
C ARG A 139 0.40 -10.10 -13.39
N GLY A 140 1.08 -10.34 -14.50
CA GLY A 140 1.03 -11.60 -15.24
C GLY A 140 1.55 -12.79 -14.43
N ALA A 141 2.75 -12.68 -13.87
CA ALA A 141 3.39 -13.76 -13.13
C ALA A 141 2.73 -14.04 -11.77
N GLN A 142 2.63 -15.32 -11.44
CA GLN A 142 2.10 -15.81 -10.16
C GLN A 142 3.23 -16.00 -9.15
N ILE A 143 2.95 -15.71 -7.89
CA ILE A 143 3.87 -16.05 -6.77
C ILE A 143 3.69 -17.50 -6.32
N PHE A 144 2.50 -18.06 -6.53
CA PHE A 144 2.14 -19.42 -6.18
C PHE A 144 1.06 -19.96 -7.13
N GLY A 145 1.02 -21.29 -7.31
CA GLY A 145 0.01 -21.92 -8.17
C GLY A 145 -1.43 -21.65 -7.69
N GLY A 146 -2.37 -21.60 -8.62
CA GLY A 146 -3.78 -21.28 -8.33
C GLY A 146 -4.13 -19.80 -8.51
N GLY A 147 -3.30 -19.04 -9.21
CA GLY A 147 -3.59 -17.66 -9.63
C GLY A 147 -3.09 -16.57 -8.67
N TYR A 148 -2.42 -16.93 -7.57
CA TYR A 148 -2.02 -15.97 -6.54
C TYR A 148 -0.93 -15.02 -7.04
N LYS A 149 -1.14 -13.72 -6.84
CA LYS A 149 -0.27 -12.64 -7.33
C LYS A 149 0.49 -11.91 -6.24
N ALA A 150 -0.13 -11.74 -5.08
CA ALA A 150 0.42 -10.98 -3.97
C ALA A 150 0.25 -11.73 -2.65
N LEU A 151 1.27 -11.64 -1.80
CA LEU A 151 1.29 -12.11 -0.43
C LEU A 151 0.99 -10.93 0.50
N VAL A 152 0.11 -11.11 1.48
CA VAL A 152 -0.17 -10.09 2.50
C VAL A 152 0.93 -10.15 3.56
N LEU A 153 1.85 -9.20 3.49
CA LEU A 153 2.97 -9.09 4.43
C LEU A 153 2.55 -8.37 5.71
N TYR A 154 1.63 -7.42 5.60
CA TYR A 154 1.09 -6.71 6.75
C TYR A 154 -0.33 -6.21 6.49
N ALA A 155 -1.20 -6.25 7.49
CA ALA A 155 -2.55 -5.73 7.41
C ALA A 155 -3.06 -5.19 8.75
N GLU A 156 -3.69 -4.02 8.66
CA GLU A 156 -4.45 -3.36 9.71
C GLU A 156 -5.80 -2.92 9.14
N PRO A 157 -6.78 -2.46 9.95
CA PRO A 157 -8.09 -2.06 9.43
C PRO A 157 -8.01 -1.06 8.27
N THR A 158 -7.02 -0.16 8.29
CA THR A 158 -6.94 0.96 7.33
C THR A 158 -5.71 0.97 6.42
N ARG A 159 -4.92 -0.12 6.42
CA ARG A 159 -3.69 -0.24 5.61
C ARG A 159 -3.31 -1.68 5.36
N ILE A 160 -2.63 -1.92 4.24
CA ILE A 160 -2.13 -3.24 3.86
C ILE A 160 -0.83 -3.11 3.07
N THR A 161 0.08 -4.05 3.29
CA THR A 161 1.34 -4.18 2.54
C THR A 161 1.36 -5.51 1.81
N LEU A 162 1.60 -5.43 0.50
CA LEU A 162 1.56 -6.54 -0.43
C LEU A 162 2.95 -6.80 -1.00
N GLY A 163 3.45 -8.04 -0.87
CA GLY A 163 4.65 -8.50 -1.54
C GLY A 163 4.32 -9.29 -2.81
N TYR A 164 5.06 -9.05 -3.90
CA TYR A 164 4.93 -9.78 -5.17
C TYR A 164 5.96 -10.91 -5.31
N THR A 165 6.35 -11.47 -4.16
CA THR A 165 7.11 -12.71 -4.01
C THR A 165 6.42 -13.57 -2.95
N ARG A 166 7.01 -14.72 -2.61
CA ARG A 166 6.58 -15.53 -1.45
C ARG A 166 7.46 -15.30 -0.22
N ASP A 167 8.32 -14.30 -0.23
CA ASP A 167 9.22 -14.02 0.88
C ASP A 167 8.48 -13.20 1.94
N ASP A 168 8.60 -13.57 3.22
CA ASP A 168 8.06 -12.79 4.34
C ASP A 168 9.02 -11.64 4.69
N THR A 169 9.23 -10.74 3.73
CA THR A 169 10.08 -9.56 3.85
C THR A 169 9.81 -8.63 2.67
N VAL A 170 10.13 -7.35 2.82
CA VAL A 170 10.12 -6.41 1.70
C VAL A 170 11.38 -6.49 0.84
N ALA A 171 12.39 -7.27 1.22
CA ALA A 171 13.72 -7.16 0.65
C ALA A 171 13.78 -7.46 -0.85
N ASN A 172 12.89 -8.31 -1.38
CA ASN A 172 12.95 -8.85 -2.74
C ASN A 172 11.68 -8.57 -3.55
N GLY A 173 11.86 -8.25 -4.83
CA GLY A 173 10.77 -7.96 -5.76
C GLY A 173 9.98 -6.71 -5.39
N TYR A 174 8.80 -6.60 -5.99
CA TYR A 174 7.91 -5.47 -5.75
C TYR A 174 7.18 -5.59 -4.43
N VAL A 175 7.07 -4.46 -3.74
CA VAL A 175 6.19 -4.29 -2.58
C VAL A 175 5.32 -3.07 -2.81
N VAL A 176 4.04 -3.21 -2.47
CA VAL A 176 3.04 -2.15 -2.57
C VAL A 176 2.45 -1.92 -1.19
N HIS A 177 2.64 -0.72 -0.66
CA HIS A 177 1.96 -0.23 0.54
C HIS A 177 0.71 0.51 0.13
N LEU A 178 -0.42 0.20 0.75
CA LEU A 178 -1.68 0.90 0.59
C LEU A 178 -2.12 1.45 1.94
N GLU A 179 -2.44 2.74 1.96
CA GLU A 179 -3.02 3.46 3.10
C GLU A 179 -4.36 4.07 2.70
N ASN A 180 -5.14 4.50 3.69
CA ASN A 180 -6.46 5.11 3.50
C ASN A 180 -7.44 4.20 2.74
N LEU A 181 -7.51 2.94 3.16
CA LEU A 181 -8.52 1.99 2.72
C LEU A 181 -9.24 1.40 3.93
N CYS A 182 -10.22 0.54 3.68
CA CYS A 182 -10.78 -0.38 4.65
C CYS A 182 -10.46 -1.80 4.17
N VAL A 183 -9.51 -2.45 4.85
CA VAL A 183 -9.14 -3.83 4.56
C VAL A 183 -10.32 -4.74 4.87
N ASP A 184 -10.57 -5.74 4.02
CA ASP A 184 -11.64 -6.70 4.25
C ASP A 184 -11.47 -7.37 5.63
N PRO A 185 -12.51 -7.37 6.50
CA PRO A 185 -12.38 -7.88 7.86
C PRO A 185 -12.05 -9.37 7.92
N GLU A 186 -12.48 -10.18 6.94
CA GLU A 186 -12.12 -11.60 6.88
C GLU A 186 -10.66 -11.77 6.43
N LEU A 187 -10.17 -10.93 5.51
CA LEU A 187 -8.74 -10.93 5.15
C LEU A 187 -7.87 -10.58 6.35
N LEU A 188 -8.27 -9.54 7.09
CA LEU A 188 -7.59 -9.09 8.30
C LEU A 188 -7.62 -10.18 9.39
N ALA A 189 -8.73 -10.90 9.54
CA ALA A 189 -8.84 -12.03 10.46
C ALA A 189 -7.89 -13.17 10.10
N VAL A 190 -7.83 -13.57 8.82
CA VAL A 190 -6.89 -14.60 8.35
C VAL A 190 -5.45 -14.15 8.56
N TYR A 191 -5.12 -12.90 8.23
CA TYR A 191 -3.79 -12.34 8.45
C TYR A 191 -3.38 -12.43 9.93
N ARG A 192 -4.23 -11.95 10.85
CA ARG A 192 -3.96 -12.02 12.30
C ARG A 192 -3.81 -13.45 12.80
N GLY A 193 -4.61 -14.37 12.29
CA GLY A 193 -4.47 -15.80 12.57
C GLY A 193 -3.12 -16.35 12.11
N SER A 194 -2.66 -15.97 10.92
CA SER A 194 -1.33 -16.31 10.40
C SER A 194 -0.20 -15.73 11.25
N VAL A 195 -0.31 -14.49 11.71
CA VAL A 195 0.66 -13.86 12.63
C VAL A 195 0.75 -14.65 13.93
N ALA A 196 -0.39 -14.94 14.56
CA ALA A 196 -0.44 -15.72 15.80
C ALA A 196 0.11 -17.16 15.62
N ALA A 197 0.01 -17.73 14.42
CA ALA A 197 0.57 -19.03 14.06
C ALA A 197 2.05 -19.00 13.66
N GLY A 198 2.72 -17.85 13.75
CA GLY A 198 4.16 -17.71 13.46
C GLY A 198 4.51 -17.51 11.99
N ARG A 199 3.55 -17.02 11.16
CA ARG A 199 3.77 -16.52 9.80
C ARG A 199 4.32 -17.51 8.75
N GLY A 200 4.44 -18.80 9.06
CA GLY A 200 4.86 -19.82 8.07
C GLY A 200 3.90 -19.95 6.87
N TYR A 201 2.66 -19.50 7.04
CA TYR A 201 1.65 -19.38 5.99
C TYR A 201 1.00 -18.00 6.09
N LEU A 202 1.00 -17.24 5.00
CA LEU A 202 0.40 -15.90 4.94
C LEU A 202 -0.74 -15.86 3.91
N PRO A 203 -1.76 -14.99 4.08
CA PRO A 203 -2.81 -14.82 3.09
C PRO A 203 -2.21 -14.41 1.74
N ALA A 204 -2.75 -14.97 0.66
CA ALA A 204 -2.42 -14.53 -0.69
C ALA A 204 -3.68 -14.20 -1.49
N LEU A 205 -3.54 -13.28 -2.42
CA LEU A 205 -4.64 -12.70 -3.18
C LEU A 205 -4.47 -12.95 -4.68
N ARG A 206 -5.59 -13.26 -5.32
CA ARG A 206 -5.76 -13.23 -6.78
C ARG A 206 -6.24 -11.84 -7.23
N GLU A 207 -6.13 -11.54 -8.52
CA GLU A 207 -6.55 -10.25 -9.10
C GLU A 207 -8.06 -10.01 -9.01
N ASP A 208 -8.86 -11.08 -8.94
CA ASP A 208 -10.32 -11.04 -8.86
C ASP A 208 -10.84 -11.10 -7.42
N GLN A 209 -9.95 -11.17 -6.43
CA GLN A 209 -10.32 -11.16 -5.02
C GLN A 209 -10.25 -9.76 -4.44
N PRO A 210 -11.37 -9.22 -3.90
CA PRO A 210 -11.34 -7.96 -3.17
C PRO A 210 -10.37 -8.03 -2.00
N LEU A 211 -9.52 -7.02 -1.84
CA LEU A 211 -8.70 -6.84 -0.63
C LEU A 211 -9.39 -5.96 0.41
N GLY A 212 -10.44 -5.24 0.00
CA GLY A 212 -11.11 -4.24 0.81
C GLY A 212 -11.83 -3.21 -0.04
N SER A 213 -12.02 -2.03 0.51
CA SER A 213 -12.65 -0.88 -0.16
C SER A 213 -11.88 0.41 0.11
N ALA A 214 -12.00 1.41 -0.75
CA ALA A 214 -11.40 2.72 -0.51
C ALA A 214 -11.98 3.37 0.75
N GLY A 215 -11.12 4.03 1.51
CA GLY A 215 -11.51 4.81 2.68
C GLY A 215 -12.29 6.07 2.32
N LEU A 216 -12.41 7.00 3.26
CA LEU A 216 -12.85 8.35 2.91
C LEU A 216 -11.71 9.05 2.16
N GLY A 217 -11.96 9.39 0.88
CA GLY A 217 -10.98 10.07 0.04
C GLY A 217 -10.17 9.15 -0.87
N ASP A 218 -8.94 9.59 -1.15
CA ASP A 218 -8.04 8.93 -2.10
C ASP A 218 -7.21 7.85 -1.41
N VAL A 219 -7.07 6.69 -2.04
CA VAL A 219 -6.15 5.62 -1.58
C VAL A 219 -4.72 6.10 -1.78
N LEU A 220 -3.85 5.92 -0.79
CA LEU A 220 -2.44 6.28 -0.93
C LEU A 220 -1.62 5.04 -1.28
N VAL A 221 -0.68 5.18 -2.20
CA VAL A 221 0.18 4.08 -2.65
C VAL A 221 1.65 4.47 -2.60
N ALA A 222 2.46 3.57 -2.04
CA ALA A 222 3.92 3.60 -2.15
C ALA A 222 4.39 2.28 -2.75
N VAL A 223 5.34 2.34 -3.67
CA VAL A 223 5.92 1.16 -4.32
C VAL A 223 7.41 1.10 -4.03
N ARG A 224 7.87 -0.07 -3.60
CA ARG A 224 9.28 -0.39 -3.47
C ARG A 224 9.65 -1.43 -4.52
N ASP A 225 10.77 -1.20 -5.19
CA ASP A 225 11.39 -2.11 -6.14
C ASP A 225 12.84 -2.41 -5.73
N ARG A 226 13.37 -3.59 -6.08
CA ARG A 226 14.73 -4.04 -5.75
C ARG A 226 15.51 -4.49 -6.98
#